data_AF-A0A9W9D763-F1
#
_entry.id   AF-A0A9W9D763-F1
#
_cell.length_a   1.000
_cell.length_b   1.000
_cell.length_c   1.000
_cell.angle_alpha   90.00
_cell.angle_beta   90.00
_cell.angle_gamma   90.00
#
_symmetry.space_group_name_H-M   'P 1'
#
loop_
_entity.id
_entity.type
_entity.pdbx_description
1 polymer ?
#
loop_
_entity_poly.entity_id
_entity_poly.type
_entity_poly.pdbx_seq_one_letter_code
_entity_poly.pdbx_strand_id
1 'polypeptide(L)'
;MITQDLKTAGKRLKSLQRKHKALQDTVEGTNKITVAAIDHSGKAECRKLCNAVYEHLPREVRDMVYIHLYSAKDDDENYIYSEYFEDSAALSNMLEHWRYAAFVGAEIHQEIGGSFFRHTIFTIPSNFGGLQQIPRWRTMDCARLGYLPADFACNIQADIDCNPCDLDKLPAGG
;
A
#
# COMPACT_ATOMS: atom_id res chain seq x y z
N MET A 1 -43.80 -48.44 11.61
CA MET A 1 -43.84 -47.01 12.01
C MET A 1 -42.47 -46.35 11.91
N ILE A 2 -41.42 -46.88 12.57
CA ILE A 2 -40.05 -46.31 12.62
C ILE A 2 -39.44 -45.95 11.25
N THR A 3 -39.68 -46.76 10.22
CA THR A 3 -39.16 -46.55 8.85
C THR A 3 -39.79 -45.36 8.11
N GLN A 4 -41.04 -45.01 8.43
CA GLN A 4 -41.74 -43.88 7.81
C GLN A 4 -41.30 -42.55 8.42
N ASP A 5 -41.01 -42.54 9.72
CA ASP A 5 -40.49 -41.38 10.43
C ASP A 5 -39.05 -41.05 9.99
N LEU A 6 -38.18 -42.06 9.85
CA LEU A 6 -36.83 -41.90 9.30
C LEU A 6 -36.85 -41.33 7.87
N LYS A 7 -37.75 -41.81 7.01
CA LYS A 7 -37.91 -41.30 5.63
C LYS A 7 -38.38 -39.84 5.63
N THR A 8 -39.24 -39.46 6.56
CA THR A 8 -39.75 -38.09 6.73
C THR A 8 -38.66 -37.16 7.27
N ALA A 9 -37.89 -37.61 8.26
CA ALA A 9 -36.74 -36.89 8.79
C ALA A 9 -35.66 -36.66 7.71
N GLY A 10 -35.34 -37.68 6.91
CA GLY A 10 -34.39 -37.56 5.81
C GLY A 10 -34.82 -36.56 4.72
N LYS A 11 -36.12 -36.51 4.39
CA LYS A 11 -36.66 -35.48 3.48
C LYS A 11 -36.55 -34.08 4.07
N ARG A 12 -36.85 -33.92 5.37
CA ARG A 12 -36.72 -32.64 6.09
C ARG A 12 -35.27 -32.18 6.13
N LEU A 13 -34.32 -33.07 6.42
CA LEU A 13 -32.89 -32.75 6.45
C LEU A 13 -32.40 -32.26 5.08
N LYS A 14 -32.74 -32.97 3.99
CA LYS A 14 -32.39 -32.54 2.63
C LYS A 14 -33.00 -31.17 2.27
N SER A 15 -34.22 -30.91 2.71
CA SER A 15 -34.88 -29.62 2.51
C SER A 15 -34.15 -28.50 3.27
N LEU A 16 -33.78 -28.73 4.54
CA LEU A 16 -33.02 -27.78 5.34
C LEU A 16 -31.63 -27.51 4.76
N GLN A 17 -30.92 -28.54 4.28
CA GLN A 17 -29.62 -28.37 3.62
C GLN A 17 -29.70 -27.50 2.37
N ARG A 18 -30.74 -27.68 1.55
CA ARG A 18 -30.98 -26.83 0.37
C ARG A 18 -31.27 -25.39 0.76
N LYS A 19 -32.10 -25.18 1.80
CA LYS A 19 -32.39 -23.84 2.33
C LYS A 19 -31.15 -23.16 2.89
N HIS A 20 -30.32 -23.89 3.62
CA HIS A 20 -29.06 -23.38 4.16
C HIS A 20 -28.13 -22.92 3.04
N LYS A 21 -27.95 -23.75 2.00
CA LYS A 21 -27.14 -23.38 0.83
C LYS A 21 -27.69 -22.13 0.14
N ALA A 22 -29.00 -22.07 -0.12
CA ALA A 22 -29.62 -20.89 -0.73
C ALA A 22 -29.45 -19.61 0.11
N LEU A 23 -29.51 -19.72 1.44
CA LEU A 23 -29.23 -18.61 2.35
C LEU A 23 -27.76 -18.19 2.32
N GLN A 24 -26.82 -19.14 2.29
CA GLN A 24 -25.40 -18.84 2.14
C GLN A 24 -25.12 -18.11 0.82
N ASP A 25 -25.67 -18.61 -0.29
CA ASP A 25 -25.52 -17.98 -1.60
C ASP A 25 -26.11 -16.55 -1.60
N THR A 26 -27.25 -16.36 -0.91
CA THR A 26 -27.89 -15.04 -0.75
C THR A 26 -27.04 -14.09 0.10
N VAL A 27 -26.47 -14.57 1.21
CA VAL A 27 -25.59 -13.77 2.07
C VAL A 27 -24.33 -13.38 1.33
N GLU A 28 -23.70 -14.31 0.61
CA GLU A 28 -22.51 -14.02 -0.19
C GLU A 28 -22.81 -13.01 -1.30
N GLY A 29 -23.93 -13.17 -2.01
CA GLY A 29 -24.39 -12.21 -3.02
C GLY A 29 -24.64 -10.81 -2.45
N THR A 30 -25.35 -10.75 -1.31
CA THR A 30 -25.63 -9.48 -0.62
C THR A 30 -24.34 -8.83 -0.13
N ASN A 31 -23.42 -9.61 0.45
CA ASN A 31 -22.13 -9.10 0.93
C ASN A 31 -21.31 -8.50 -0.21
N LYS A 32 -21.25 -9.16 -1.38
CA LYS A 32 -20.57 -8.61 -2.56
C LYS A 32 -21.16 -7.27 -3.01
N ILE A 33 -22.49 -7.16 -3.03
CA ILE A 33 -23.18 -5.91 -3.39
C ILE A 33 -22.88 -4.82 -2.36
N THR A 34 -22.99 -5.13 -1.07
CA THR A 34 -22.74 -4.18 0.02
C THR A 34 -21.30 -3.68 0.00
N VAL A 35 -20.32 -4.57 -0.14
CA VAL A 35 -18.90 -4.20 -0.24
C VAL A 35 -18.65 -3.32 -1.46
N ALA A 36 -19.22 -3.65 -2.63
CA ALA A 36 -19.09 -2.83 -3.82
C ALA A 36 -19.73 -1.43 -3.64
N ALA A 37 -20.88 -1.35 -2.97
CA ALA A 37 -21.53 -0.07 -2.68
C ALA A 37 -20.71 0.80 -1.70
N ILE A 38 -20.14 0.18 -0.66
CA ILE A 38 -19.26 0.87 0.29
C ILE A 38 -18.00 1.36 -0.42
N ASP A 39 -17.34 0.52 -1.22
CA ASP A 39 -16.15 0.89 -2.00
C ASP A 39 -16.44 2.04 -2.97
N HIS A 40 -17.57 1.98 -3.69
CA HIS A 40 -18.00 3.06 -4.58
C HIS A 40 -18.21 4.37 -3.83
N SER A 41 -18.94 4.33 -2.71
CA SER A 41 -19.19 5.52 -1.87
C SER A 41 -17.89 6.05 -1.27
N GLY A 42 -17.00 5.17 -0.81
CA GLY A 42 -15.70 5.52 -0.28
C GLY A 42 -14.84 6.25 -1.31
N LYS A 43 -14.77 5.74 -2.54
CA LYS A 43 -14.06 6.41 -3.64
C LYS A 43 -14.63 7.79 -3.95
N ALA A 44 -15.95 7.92 -3.99
CA ALA A 44 -16.62 9.19 -4.29
C ALA A 44 -16.33 10.26 -3.21
N GLU A 45 -16.51 9.91 -1.93
CA GLU A 45 -16.31 10.85 -0.82
C GLU A 45 -14.83 11.18 -0.61
N CYS A 46 -13.93 10.18 -0.70
CA CYS A 46 -12.49 10.43 -0.65
C CYS A 46 -12.07 11.40 -1.77
N ARG A 47 -12.54 11.20 -2.99
CA ARG A 47 -12.21 12.08 -4.12
C ARG A 47 -12.70 13.49 -3.92
N LYS A 48 -13.94 13.64 -3.42
CA LYS A 48 -14.52 14.95 -3.12
C LYS A 48 -13.68 15.70 -2.09
N LEU A 49 -13.27 15.03 -1.01
CA LEU A 49 -12.39 15.61 0.00
C LEU A 49 -11.02 15.99 -0.58
N CYS A 50 -10.40 15.07 -1.34
CA CYS A 50 -9.10 15.31 -1.95
C CYS A 50 -9.13 16.50 -2.92
N ASN A 51 -10.16 16.58 -3.77
CA ASN A 51 -10.33 17.72 -4.67
C ASN A 51 -10.50 19.03 -3.89
N ALA A 52 -11.30 19.04 -2.83
CA ALA A 52 -11.46 20.23 -2.00
C ALA A 52 -10.12 20.69 -1.39
N VAL A 53 -9.33 19.75 -0.85
CA VAL A 53 -7.97 20.01 -0.35
C VAL A 53 -7.07 20.56 -1.45
N TYR A 54 -7.07 19.93 -2.62
CA TYR A 54 -6.22 20.30 -3.75
C TYR A 54 -6.53 21.69 -4.30
N GLU A 55 -7.82 22.00 -4.48
CA GLU A 55 -8.30 23.24 -5.09
C GLU A 55 -8.21 24.45 -4.15
N HIS A 56 -8.37 24.23 -2.83
CA HIS A 56 -8.54 25.35 -1.89
C HIS A 56 -7.32 25.57 -0.98
N LEU A 57 -6.46 24.58 -0.79
CA LEU A 57 -5.25 24.75 0.02
C LEU A 57 -4.04 25.04 -0.86
N PRO A 58 -3.17 25.98 -0.46
CA PRO A 58 -1.90 26.21 -1.14
C PRO A 58 -0.98 24.99 -0.99
N ARG A 59 -0.01 24.87 -1.89
CA ARG A 59 0.84 23.68 -2.00
C ARG A 59 1.55 23.33 -0.70
N GLU A 60 2.06 24.34 0.01
CA GLU A 60 2.80 24.18 1.27
C GLU A 60 1.94 23.54 2.36
N VAL A 61 0.67 23.96 2.45
CA VAL A 61 -0.29 23.40 3.42
C VAL A 61 -0.67 21.97 3.04
N ARG A 62 -0.79 21.67 1.74
CA ARG A 62 -1.03 20.29 1.29
C ARG A 62 0.14 19.36 1.60
N ASP A 63 1.37 19.81 1.37
CA ASP A 63 2.57 19.05 1.76
C ASP A 63 2.59 18.77 3.28
N MET A 64 2.17 19.72 4.13
CA MET A 64 2.00 19.46 5.57
C MET A 64 0.96 18.37 5.86
N VAL A 65 -0.20 18.40 5.18
CA VAL A 65 -1.22 17.35 5.30
C VAL A 65 -0.66 16.00 4.87
N TYR A 66 0.05 15.94 3.74
CA TYR A 66 0.62 14.70 3.22
C TYR A 66 1.67 14.11 4.14
N ILE A 67 2.54 14.92 4.75
CA ILE A 67 3.52 14.45 5.73
C ILE A 67 2.81 13.68 6.86
N HIS A 68 1.70 14.22 7.38
CA HIS A 68 0.91 13.54 8.41
C HIS A 68 0.27 12.22 7.93
N LEU A 69 0.06 12.02 6.62
CA LEU A 69 -0.42 10.75 6.08
C LEU A 69 0.65 9.64 6.11
N TYR A 70 1.93 10.01 6.15
CA TYR A 70 3.06 9.07 6.15
C TYR A 70 3.68 8.89 7.53
N SER A 71 3.63 9.93 8.39
CA SER A 71 4.12 9.89 9.77
C SER A 71 3.22 9.13 10.73
N ALA A 72 2.06 8.62 10.29
CA ALA A 72 1.13 7.88 11.16
C ALA A 72 1.65 6.50 11.62
N LYS A 73 2.82 6.06 11.13
CA LYS A 73 3.54 4.88 11.60
C LYS A 73 4.91 5.32 12.11
N ASP A 74 5.07 5.39 13.42
CA ASP A 74 6.24 5.99 14.10
C ASP A 74 7.56 5.20 13.97
N ASP A 75 7.60 4.01 13.36
CA ASP A 75 8.73 3.09 13.60
C ASP A 75 9.44 2.49 12.37
N ASP A 76 9.03 2.78 11.13
CA ASP A 76 9.66 2.15 9.96
C ASP A 76 10.62 3.10 9.24
N GLU A 77 11.91 2.96 9.54
CA GLU A 77 12.98 3.43 8.66
C GLU A 77 12.73 2.87 7.24
N ASN A 78 12.64 3.75 6.24
CA ASN A 78 12.34 3.33 4.88
C ASN A 78 13.64 2.86 4.22
N TYR A 79 14.00 1.62 4.50
CA TYR A 79 15.18 1.01 3.91
C TYR A 79 14.99 0.69 2.43
N ILE A 80 16.04 0.89 1.64
CA ILE A 80 16.13 0.43 0.26
C ILE A 80 16.50 -1.07 0.26
N TYR A 81 15.54 -1.94 0.55
CA TYR A 81 15.69 -3.41 0.44
C TYR A 81 15.06 -3.99 -0.83
N SER A 82 15.22 -5.29 -1.04
CA SER A 82 14.53 -6.04 -2.09
C SER A 82 13.01 -5.82 -2.06
N GLU A 83 12.45 -5.70 -0.85
CA GLU A 83 11.02 -5.50 -0.61
C GLU A 83 10.51 -4.19 -1.20
N TYR A 84 11.29 -3.11 -1.19
CA TYR A 84 10.92 -1.83 -1.82
C TYR A 84 10.55 -1.99 -3.31
N PHE A 85 11.17 -2.97 -3.98
CA PHE A 85 10.94 -3.25 -5.40
C PHE A 85 9.70 -4.11 -5.67
N GLU A 86 8.99 -4.55 -4.63
CA GLU A 86 7.71 -5.23 -4.75
C GLU A 86 6.58 -4.20 -4.93
N ASP A 87 5.65 -4.48 -5.85
CA ASP A 87 4.59 -3.56 -6.34
C ASP A 87 3.76 -2.86 -5.24
N SER A 88 3.74 -3.37 -4.01
CA SER A 88 2.97 -2.83 -2.89
C SER A 88 3.79 -2.18 -1.78
N ALA A 89 5.11 -2.37 -1.77
CA ALA A 89 5.96 -2.02 -0.63
C ALA A 89 6.33 -0.54 -0.60
N ALA A 90 6.57 0.07 -1.76
CA ALA A 90 7.07 1.44 -1.88
C ALA A 90 6.15 2.49 -1.22
N LEU A 91 4.84 2.25 -1.22
CA LEU A 91 3.85 3.10 -0.55
C LEU A 91 3.18 2.36 0.64
N SER A 92 3.77 1.28 1.15
CA SER A 92 3.18 0.41 2.17
C SER A 92 2.96 1.07 3.54
N ASN A 93 3.50 2.26 3.72
CA ASN A 93 3.33 3.08 4.91
C ASN A 93 2.20 4.11 4.79
N MET A 94 1.69 4.36 3.58
CA MET A 94 0.52 5.23 3.38
C MET A 94 -0.78 4.54 3.83
N LEU A 95 -1.76 5.30 4.28
CA LEU A 95 -3.12 4.79 4.49
C LEU A 95 -3.70 4.19 3.18
N GLU A 96 -4.44 3.08 3.29
CA GLU A 96 -4.85 2.21 2.17
C GLU A 96 -5.52 2.97 1.01
N HIS A 97 -6.46 3.87 1.29
CA HIS A 97 -7.16 4.61 0.25
C HIS A 97 -6.27 5.62 -0.50
N TRP A 98 -5.21 6.14 0.13
CA TRP A 98 -4.38 7.19 -0.45
C TRP A 98 -3.37 6.66 -1.49
N ARG A 99 -3.12 5.34 -1.48
CA ARG A 99 -2.23 4.65 -2.43
C ARG A 99 -2.85 4.39 -3.80
N TYR A 100 -4.11 4.72 -3.97
CA TYR A 100 -4.85 4.35 -5.17
C TYR A 100 -5.47 5.59 -5.80
N ALA A 101 -5.09 5.87 -7.04
CA ALA A 101 -5.68 6.94 -7.86
C ALA A 101 -7.21 6.80 -7.99
N ALA A 102 -7.78 5.61 -7.79
CA ALA A 102 -9.23 5.41 -7.76
C ALA A 102 -9.92 6.20 -6.63
N PHE A 103 -9.27 6.41 -5.49
CA PHE A 103 -9.83 7.16 -4.36
C PHE A 103 -9.48 8.64 -4.42
N VAL A 104 -8.24 8.98 -4.75
CA VAL A 104 -7.74 10.37 -4.62
C VAL A 104 -7.67 11.13 -5.95
N GLY A 105 -7.76 10.45 -7.10
CA GLY A 105 -7.54 11.05 -8.42
C GLY A 105 -6.05 11.03 -8.83
N ALA A 106 -5.78 11.05 -10.14
CA ALA A 106 -4.42 10.83 -10.65
C ALA A 106 -3.43 11.96 -10.27
N GLU A 107 -3.85 13.22 -10.36
CA GLU A 107 -3.01 14.38 -10.06
C GLU A 107 -2.61 14.41 -8.57
N ILE A 108 -3.59 14.19 -7.68
CA ILE A 108 -3.35 14.18 -6.25
C ILE A 108 -2.52 12.96 -5.86
N HIS A 109 -2.78 11.79 -6.46
CA HIS A 109 -1.98 10.59 -6.26
C HIS A 109 -0.49 10.81 -6.60
N GLN A 110 -0.23 11.49 -7.72
CA GLN A 110 1.12 11.87 -8.12
C GLN A 110 1.75 12.87 -7.15
N GLU A 111 0.99 13.87 -6.69
CA GLU A 111 1.48 14.89 -5.74
C GLU A 111 1.84 14.27 -4.39
N ILE A 112 0.97 13.42 -3.86
CA ILE A 112 1.14 12.64 -2.63
C ILE A 112 2.40 11.80 -2.71
N GLY A 113 2.53 10.97 -3.74
CA GLY A 113 3.70 10.14 -3.89
C GLY A 113 4.98 10.96 -4.04
N GLY A 114 4.94 12.11 -4.71
CA GLY A 114 6.11 12.96 -4.86
C GLY A 114 6.49 13.56 -3.52
N SER A 115 5.50 13.89 -2.71
CA SER A 115 5.68 14.37 -1.34
C SER A 115 6.27 13.29 -0.44
N PHE A 116 5.87 12.03 -0.60
CA PHE A 116 6.49 10.90 0.09
C PHE A 116 7.98 10.82 -0.20
N PHE A 117 8.39 10.79 -1.47
CA PHE A 117 9.82 10.74 -1.80
C PHE A 117 10.62 11.94 -1.27
N ARG A 118 10.04 13.15 -1.29
CA ARG A 118 10.71 14.35 -0.78
C ARG A 118 10.96 14.32 0.73
N HIS A 119 10.03 13.75 1.50
CA HIS A 119 10.05 13.84 2.96
C HIS A 119 10.48 12.54 3.66
N THR A 120 10.45 11.41 2.95
CA THR A 120 10.96 10.14 3.45
C THR A 120 12.48 10.14 3.50
N ILE A 121 13.04 9.64 4.60
CA ILE A 121 14.47 9.32 4.72
C ILE A 121 14.66 7.90 4.18
N PHE A 122 15.43 7.77 3.11
CA PHE A 122 15.77 6.48 2.54
C PHE A 122 17.09 5.98 3.11
N THR A 123 17.04 4.90 3.89
CA THR A 123 18.25 4.31 4.47
C THR A 123 18.83 3.25 3.54
N ILE A 124 20.08 3.44 3.15
CA ILE A 124 20.88 2.47 2.42
C ILE A 124 21.61 1.65 3.48
N PRO A 125 21.33 0.34 3.58
CA PRO A 125 21.99 -0.50 4.57
C PRO A 125 23.47 -0.66 4.23
N SER A 126 24.29 -0.83 5.26
CA SER A 126 25.75 -0.94 5.18
C SER A 126 26.26 -2.15 4.41
N ASN A 127 25.40 -3.15 4.17
CA ASN A 127 25.78 -4.34 3.45
C ASN A 127 25.95 -4.06 1.93
N PHE A 128 26.85 -4.81 1.30
CA PHE A 128 27.14 -4.65 -0.13
C PHE A 128 25.90 -4.86 -1.03
N GLY A 129 24.94 -5.64 -0.54
CA GLY A 129 23.65 -5.86 -1.20
C GLY A 129 22.80 -4.60 -1.31
N GLY A 130 22.80 -3.73 -0.29
CA GLY A 130 22.09 -2.46 -0.27
C GLY A 130 22.64 -1.43 -1.25
N LEU A 131 23.97 -1.30 -1.30
CA LEU A 131 24.65 -0.40 -2.24
C LEU A 131 24.33 -0.76 -3.71
N GLN A 132 24.23 -2.06 -4.02
CA GLN A 132 23.85 -2.52 -5.35
C GLN A 132 22.40 -2.21 -5.73
N GLN A 133 21.52 -1.92 -4.75
CA GLN A 133 20.15 -1.52 -5.04
C GLN A 133 20.02 -0.06 -5.47
N ILE A 134 20.99 0.81 -5.17
CA ILE A 134 20.90 2.25 -5.48
C ILE A 134 20.68 2.51 -6.98
N PRO A 135 21.44 1.92 -7.93
CA PRO A 135 21.20 2.15 -9.36
C PRO A 135 19.80 1.73 -9.79
N ARG A 136 19.28 0.67 -9.18
CA ARG A 136 17.96 0.12 -9.45
C ARG A 136 16.86 1.02 -8.89
N TRP A 137 16.99 1.45 -7.64
CA TRP A 137 16.08 2.40 -6.97
C TRP A 137 16.01 3.74 -7.72
N ARG A 138 17.13 4.22 -8.24
CA ARG A 138 17.19 5.48 -8.99
C ARG A 138 16.47 5.44 -10.34
N THR A 139 16.34 4.26 -10.95
CA THR A 139 15.90 4.13 -12.35
C THR A 139 14.57 3.41 -12.51
N MET A 140 13.96 2.95 -11.42
CA MET A 140 12.68 2.24 -11.47
C MET A 140 11.58 2.99 -10.72
N ASP A 141 10.44 3.14 -11.40
CA ASP A 141 9.19 3.63 -10.82
C ASP A 141 8.42 2.46 -10.17
N CYS A 142 8.90 1.99 -9.02
CA CYS A 142 8.27 0.90 -8.27
C CYS A 142 6.88 1.27 -7.75
N ALA A 143 6.59 2.55 -7.60
CA ALA A 143 5.31 3.04 -7.12
C ALA A 143 4.30 3.26 -8.27
N ARG A 144 4.73 3.13 -9.54
CA ARG A 144 3.92 3.35 -10.76
C ARG A 144 3.26 4.73 -10.79
N LEU A 145 4.00 5.75 -10.39
CA LEU A 145 3.54 7.13 -10.27
C LEU A 145 3.87 7.97 -11.52
N GLY A 146 4.58 7.39 -12.49
CA GLY A 146 4.99 8.02 -13.73
C GLY A 146 6.28 8.83 -13.61
N TYR A 147 7.05 8.64 -12.53
CA TYR A 147 8.31 9.34 -12.30
C TYR A 147 9.26 8.50 -11.44
N LEU A 148 10.53 8.90 -11.36
CA LEU A 148 11.55 8.13 -10.65
C LEU A 148 11.75 8.64 -9.22
N PRO A 149 12.04 7.77 -8.23
CA PRO A 149 12.41 8.20 -6.89
C PRO A 149 13.56 9.21 -6.88
N ALA A 150 14.53 9.05 -7.78
CA ALA A 150 15.67 9.95 -7.92
C ALA A 150 15.31 11.39 -8.30
N ASP A 151 14.12 11.63 -8.87
CA ASP A 151 13.67 12.97 -9.24
C ASP A 151 13.18 13.77 -8.02
N PHE A 152 12.87 13.08 -6.92
CA PHE A 152 12.19 13.67 -5.76
C PHE A 152 12.88 13.43 -4.43
N ALA A 153 13.65 12.34 -4.30
CA ALA A 153 14.26 11.98 -3.03
C ALA A 153 15.33 12.99 -2.61
N CYS A 154 15.11 13.63 -1.47
CA CYS A 154 16.03 14.63 -0.91
C CYS A 154 16.81 14.12 0.31
N ASN A 155 16.30 13.11 1.00
CA ASN A 155 16.88 12.61 2.25
C ASN A 155 17.35 11.17 2.06
N ILE A 156 18.67 10.99 1.96
CA ILE A 156 19.31 9.68 1.86
C ILE A 156 20.23 9.53 3.06
N GLN A 157 20.01 8.48 3.84
CA GLN A 157 20.89 8.04 4.91
C GLN A 157 21.68 6.82 4.43
N ALA A 158 22.98 6.80 4.68
CA ALA A 158 23.79 5.62 4.44
C ALA A 158 24.27 5.11 5.79
N ASP A 159 23.88 3.88 6.12
CA ASP A 159 24.43 3.21 7.28
C ASP A 159 25.81 2.70 6.91
N ILE A 160 26.82 3.02 7.70
CA ILE A 160 28.19 2.56 7.52
C ILE A 160 28.50 1.66 8.71
N ASP A 161 28.57 0.35 8.47
CA ASP A 161 29.04 -0.59 9.48
C ASP A 161 30.57 -0.53 9.49
N CYS A 162 31.10 0.14 10.52
CA CYS A 162 32.54 0.25 10.77
C CYS A 162 33.10 -1.01 11.46
N ASN A 163 32.56 -2.19 11.19
CA ASN A 163 33.16 -3.43 11.61
C ASN A 163 34.56 -3.57 10.97
N PRO A 164 35.63 -3.67 11.78
CA PRO A 164 37.02 -3.64 11.28
C PRO A 164 37.38 -4.81 10.36
N CYS A 165 36.49 -5.79 10.18
CA CYS A 165 36.73 -7.00 9.40
C CYS A 165 36.28 -6.92 7.92
N ASP A 166 35.59 -5.85 7.49
CA ASP A 166 35.05 -5.73 6.13
C ASP A 166 35.70 -4.63 5.26
N LEU A 167 36.53 -3.75 5.85
CA LEU A 167 37.30 -2.75 5.09
C LEU A 167 38.34 -3.38 4.15
N ASP A 168 38.84 -4.58 4.49
CA ASP A 168 39.76 -5.37 3.66
C ASP A 168 39.10 -5.96 2.40
N LYS A 169 37.76 -5.91 2.31
CA LYS A 169 36.98 -6.41 1.17
C LYS A 169 36.51 -5.32 0.22
N LEU A 170 36.76 -4.05 0.54
CA LEU A 170 36.49 -2.96 -0.39
C LEU A 170 37.48 -3.06 -1.56
N PRO A 171 37.01 -3.05 -2.82
CA PRO A 171 37.92 -3.02 -3.96
C PRO A 171 38.78 -1.76 -3.84
N ALA A 172 40.10 -1.93 -3.80
CA ALA A 172 41.03 -0.83 -3.89
C ALA A 172 40.71 -0.05 -5.16
N GLY A 173 40.22 1.18 -5.00
CA GLY A 173 39.74 2.02 -6.11
C GLY A 173 40.80 2.17 -7.19
N GLY A 174 40.40 1.89 -8.42
CA GLY A 174 41.10 2.29 -9.65
C GLY A 174 40.47 3.54 -10.26
#